data_AF-A0A2V9ISY4-F1
#
_entry.id   AF-A0A2V9ISY4-F1
#
_cell.length_a   1.000
_cell.length_b   1.000
_cell.length_c   1.000
_cell.angle_alpha   90.00
_cell.angle_beta   90.00
_cell.angle_gamma   90.00
#
_symmetry.space_group_name_H-M   'P 1'
#
loop_
_entity.id
_entity.type
_entity.pdbx_description
1 polymer ?
#
loop_
_entity_poly.entity_id
_entity_poly.type
_entity_poly.pdbx_seq_one_letter_code
_entity_poly.pdbx_strand_id
1 'polypeptide(L)'
;GEKLARAADAAGVSPQAFVAARRAEIQKLWKLLDISYTHFIYTDRPDHTVSVQRMLRLPQKNEPGVIYKAQYEGRYCVFDELYISESREPANCPVCGRPGELISEHNYFFKLSAFQDRLLKLYDEHPEFVRPDFRL
;
A
#
# COMPACT_ATOMS: atom_id res chain seq x y z
N GLY A 1 -0.70 8.29 -4.55
CA GLY A 1 -1.76 7.36 -4.96
C GLY A 1 -2.72 8.08 -5.88
N GLU A 2 -3.24 7.38 -6.87
CA GLU A 2 -4.17 7.93 -7.87
C GLU A 2 -5.42 8.54 -7.23
N LYS A 3 -5.96 7.89 -6.18
CA LYS A 3 -7.09 8.38 -5.39
C LYS A 3 -6.87 9.81 -4.85
N LEU A 4 -5.68 10.10 -4.32
CA LEU A 4 -5.34 11.42 -3.79
C LEU A 4 -5.16 12.45 -4.91
N ALA A 5 -4.60 12.05 -6.05
CA ALA A 5 -4.45 12.93 -7.21
C ALA A 5 -5.82 13.34 -7.76
N ARG A 6 -6.73 12.38 -8.00
CA ARG A 6 -8.10 12.63 -8.46
C ARG A 6 -8.87 13.55 -7.48
N ALA A 7 -8.69 13.34 -6.17
CA ALA A 7 -9.34 14.18 -5.15
C ALA A 7 -8.78 15.62 -5.11
N ALA A 8 -7.48 15.79 -5.35
CA ALA A 8 -6.85 17.10 -5.43
C ALA A 8 -7.33 17.86 -6.68
N ASP A 9 -7.39 17.17 -7.82
CA ASP A 9 -7.89 17.73 -9.08
C ASP A 9 -9.35 18.19 -8.95
N ALA A 10 -10.21 17.35 -8.34
CA ALA A 10 -11.61 17.70 -8.07
C ALA A 10 -11.75 18.91 -7.12
N ALA A 11 -10.77 19.15 -6.26
CA ALA A 11 -10.70 20.30 -5.36
C ALA A 11 -9.99 21.52 -5.98
N GLY A 12 -9.48 21.43 -7.21
CA GLY A 12 -8.79 22.53 -7.89
C GLY A 12 -7.46 22.92 -7.26
N VAL A 13 -6.80 22.01 -6.55
CA VAL A 13 -5.52 22.26 -5.85
C VAL A 13 -4.47 21.21 -6.23
N SER A 14 -3.19 21.51 -6.02
CA SER A 14 -2.15 20.51 -6.25
C SER A 14 -2.25 19.34 -5.25
N PRO A 15 -1.83 18.12 -5.61
CA PRO A 15 -1.79 16.98 -4.69
C PRO A 15 -1.03 17.27 -3.41
N GLN A 16 0.09 18.00 -3.49
CA GLN A 16 0.89 18.41 -2.33
C GLN A 16 0.11 19.34 -1.39
N ALA A 17 -0.59 20.34 -1.94
CA ALA A 17 -1.42 21.24 -1.14
C ALA A 17 -2.61 20.49 -0.51
N PHE A 18 -3.22 19.58 -1.26
CA PHE A 18 -4.33 18.76 -0.80
C PHE A 18 -3.94 17.89 0.42
N VAL A 19 -2.84 17.15 0.33
CA VAL A 19 -2.39 16.29 1.45
C VAL A 19 -1.87 17.11 2.63
N ALA A 20 -1.24 18.27 2.39
CA ALA A 20 -0.75 19.15 3.45
C ALA A 20 -1.90 19.71 4.31
N ALA A 21 -3.02 20.11 3.69
CA ALA A 21 -4.20 20.57 4.40
C ALA A 21 -4.80 19.46 5.28
N ARG A 22 -4.92 18.24 4.74
CA ARG A 22 -5.50 17.08 5.44
C ARG A 22 -4.62 16.62 6.59
N ARG A 23 -3.29 16.66 6.41
CA ARG A 23 -2.32 16.45 7.49
C ARG A 23 -2.54 17.42 8.64
N ALA A 24 -2.73 18.71 8.34
CA ALA A 24 -2.95 19.72 9.37
C ALA A 24 -4.25 19.48 10.15
N GLU A 25 -5.32 19.04 9.48
CA GLU A 25 -6.58 18.64 10.10
C GLU A 25 -6.40 17.43 11.04
N ILE A 26 -5.69 16.38 10.59
CA ILE A 26 -5.41 15.18 11.40
C ILE A 26 -4.57 15.54 12.64
N GLN A 27 -3.56 16.39 12.49
CA GLN A 27 -2.73 16.85 13.62
C GLN A 27 -3.55 17.66 14.65
N LYS A 28 -4.50 18.48 14.20
CA LYS A 28 -5.44 19.17 15.10
C LYS A 28 -6.33 18.18 15.84
N LEU A 29 -6.84 17.17 15.13
CA LEU A 29 -7.66 16.11 15.74
C LEU A 29 -6.89 15.32 16.80
N TRP A 30 -5.63 14.97 16.54
CA TRP A 30 -4.80 14.25 17.51
C TRP A 30 -4.58 15.05 18.79
N LYS A 31 -4.39 16.37 18.68
CA LYS A 31 -4.32 17.27 19.85
C LYS A 31 -5.65 17.32 20.61
N LEU A 32 -6.77 17.37 19.90
CA LEU A 32 -8.10 17.39 20.52
C LEU A 32 -8.40 16.09 21.29
N LEU A 33 -7.88 14.96 20.78
CA LEU A 33 -8.00 13.64 21.39
C LEU A 33 -6.95 13.37 22.48
N ASP A 34 -6.11 14.35 22.81
CA ASP A 34 -4.99 14.22 23.76
C ASP A 34 -4.03 13.07 23.43
N ILE A 35 -3.81 12.83 22.12
CA ILE A 35 -2.91 11.78 21.64
C ILE A 35 -1.49 12.34 21.55
N SER A 36 -0.61 11.84 22.42
CA SER A 36 0.82 12.14 22.37
C SER A 36 1.55 11.27 21.35
N TYR A 37 2.50 11.86 20.62
CA TYR A 37 3.39 11.16 19.69
C TYR A 37 4.76 11.83 19.66
N THR A 38 5.80 11.03 19.40
CA THR A 38 7.17 11.54 19.25
C THR A 38 7.47 11.97 17.81
N HIS A 39 6.77 11.38 16.84
CA HIS A 39 6.97 11.66 15.42
C HIS A 39 5.66 11.53 14.65
N PHE A 40 5.40 12.46 13.74
CA PHE A 40 4.26 12.41 12.82
C PHE A 40 4.79 12.29 11.39
N ILE A 41 4.76 11.07 10.85
CA ILE A 41 5.30 10.77 9.53
C ILE A 41 4.32 11.18 8.43
N TYR A 42 4.86 11.58 7.27
CA TYR A 42 4.11 11.80 6.04
C TYR A 42 4.98 11.37 4.84
N THR A 43 4.35 10.82 3.82
CA THR A 43 5.03 10.03 2.78
C THR A 43 5.63 10.88 1.67
N ASP A 44 5.25 12.15 1.55
CA ASP A 44 5.81 13.12 0.61
C ASP A 44 7.12 13.77 1.10
N ARG A 45 7.69 13.30 2.23
CA ARG A 45 9.00 13.77 2.69
C ARG A 45 10.14 13.19 1.85
N PRO A 46 11.23 13.96 1.64
CA PRO A 46 12.43 13.45 0.98
C PRO A 46 13.06 12.24 1.69
N ASP A 47 13.13 12.26 3.04
CA ASP A 47 13.70 11.18 3.84
C ASP A 47 12.89 9.87 3.74
N HIS A 48 11.55 9.98 3.70
CA HIS A 48 10.66 8.85 3.47
C HIS A 48 10.88 8.26 2.07
N THR A 49 10.95 9.10 1.04
CA THR A 49 11.24 8.66 -0.34
C THR A 49 12.54 7.87 -0.42
N VAL A 50 13.62 8.37 0.20
CA VAL A 50 14.92 7.67 0.25
C VAL A 50 14.80 6.33 0.97
N SER A 51 14.03 6.28 2.07
CA SER A 51 13.79 5.06 2.84
C SER A 51 13.06 3.99 2.02
N VAL A 52 12.01 4.37 1.28
CA VAL A 52 11.27 3.47 0.39
C VAL A 52 12.16 2.97 -0.75
N GLN A 53 12.96 3.84 -1.38
CA GLN A 53 13.92 3.42 -2.40
C GLN A 53 14.92 2.40 -1.87
N ARG A 54 15.40 2.57 -0.64
CA ARG A 54 16.27 1.60 0.03
C ARG A 54 15.54 0.28 0.29
N MET A 55 14.31 0.34 0.77
CA MET A 55 13.46 -0.83 1.03
C MET A 55 13.21 -1.67 -0.23
N LEU A 56 13.10 -1.04 -1.40
CA LEU A 56 12.97 -1.75 -2.68
C LEU A 56 14.30 -2.35 -3.17
N ARG A 57 15.43 -1.66 -2.96
CA ARG A 57 16.74 -2.13 -3.43
C ARG A 57 17.31 -3.27 -2.58
N LEU A 58 17.00 -3.31 -1.29
CA LEU A 58 17.57 -4.29 -0.36
C LEU A 58 17.17 -5.73 -0.67
N PRO A 59 15.87 -6.09 -0.83
CA PRO A 59 15.47 -7.44 -1.22
C PRO A 59 16.11 -7.87 -2.53
N GLN A 60 16.08 -7.00 -3.55
CA GLN A 60 16.70 -7.31 -4.85
C GLN A 60 18.22 -7.55 -4.75
N LYS A 61 18.91 -6.86 -3.84
CA LYS A 61 20.34 -7.07 -3.57
C LYS A 61 20.58 -8.41 -2.87
N ASN A 62 19.73 -8.78 -1.92
CA ASN A 62 19.92 -9.97 -1.10
C ASN A 62 19.45 -11.25 -1.81
N GLU A 63 18.38 -11.16 -2.60
CA GLU A 63 17.74 -12.25 -3.33
C GLU A 63 17.47 -11.79 -4.77
N PRO A 64 18.47 -11.85 -5.67
CA PRO A 64 18.32 -11.40 -7.05
C PRO A 64 17.15 -12.05 -7.77
N GLY A 65 16.32 -11.23 -8.40
CA GLY A 65 15.11 -11.67 -9.11
C GLY A 65 13.85 -11.71 -8.25
N VAL A 66 13.94 -11.33 -6.97
CA VAL A 66 12.76 -11.18 -6.11
C VAL A 66 11.87 -10.00 -6.53
N ILE A 67 12.45 -8.96 -7.14
CA ILE A 67 11.72 -7.91 -7.82
C ILE A 67 11.94 -8.05 -9.33
N TYR A 68 10.86 -8.24 -10.07
CA TYR A 68 10.90 -8.48 -11.52
C TYR A 68 9.80 -7.70 -12.24
N LYS A 69 10.01 -7.40 -13.52
CA LYS A 69 8.99 -6.78 -14.37
C LYS A 69 8.11 -7.88 -14.95
N ALA A 70 6.80 -7.70 -14.89
CA ALA A 70 5.86 -8.52 -15.64
C ALA A 70 4.68 -7.64 -16.11
N GLN A 71 3.91 -8.17 -17.05
CA GLN A 71 2.63 -7.59 -17.41
C GLN A 71 1.56 -8.25 -16.55
N TYR A 72 0.74 -7.44 -15.92
CA TYR A 72 -0.46 -7.91 -15.24
C TYR A 72 -1.68 -7.42 -16.00
N GLU A 73 -2.63 -8.33 -16.16
CA GLU A 73 -3.94 -8.01 -16.67
C GLU A 73 -4.98 -8.61 -15.74
N GLY A 74 -5.91 -7.79 -15.26
CA GLY A 74 -6.90 -8.23 -14.28
C GLY A 74 -7.81 -7.13 -13.80
N ARG A 75 -8.76 -7.51 -12.94
CA ARG A 75 -9.70 -6.59 -12.30
C ARG A 75 -9.07 -5.91 -11.10
N TYR A 76 -9.22 -4.60 -10.99
CA TYR A 76 -8.65 -3.79 -9.92
C TYR A 76 -9.66 -2.80 -9.34
N CYS A 77 -9.64 -2.62 -8.04
CA CYS A 77 -10.44 -1.61 -7.35
C CYS A 77 -9.57 -0.39 -7.02
N VAL A 78 -9.77 0.71 -7.75
CA VAL A 78 -9.04 1.98 -7.53
C VAL A 78 -9.33 2.58 -6.13
N PHE A 79 -10.51 2.31 -5.56
CA PHE A 79 -10.92 2.89 -4.28
C PHE A 79 -10.22 2.27 -3.07
N ASP A 80 -10.01 0.95 -3.12
CA ASP A 80 -9.39 0.16 -2.06
C ASP A 80 -7.92 -0.18 -2.38
N GLU A 81 -7.41 0.26 -3.54
CA GLU A 81 -6.08 -0.04 -4.07
C GLU A 81 -5.78 -1.56 -4.06
N LEU A 82 -6.76 -2.34 -4.52
CA LEU A 82 -6.78 -3.81 -4.39
C LEU A 82 -6.95 -4.51 -5.75
N TYR A 83 -6.09 -5.49 -6.02
CA TYR A 83 -6.26 -6.45 -7.13
C TYR A 83 -7.37 -7.47 -6.79
N ILE A 84 -8.38 -7.57 -7.64
CA ILE A 84 -9.58 -8.39 -7.45
C ILE A 84 -9.39 -9.78 -8.04
N SER A 85 -8.98 -9.87 -9.31
CA SER A 85 -8.76 -11.14 -10.00
C SER A 85 -7.88 -10.97 -11.24
N GLU A 86 -7.21 -12.04 -11.67
CA GLU A 86 -6.49 -12.09 -12.96
C GLU A 86 -7.44 -12.37 -14.15
N SER A 87 -8.74 -12.55 -13.88
CA SER A 87 -9.73 -12.78 -14.92
C SER A 87 -10.12 -11.48 -15.61
N ARG A 88 -10.40 -11.55 -16.92
CA ARG A 88 -11.03 -10.45 -17.65
C ARG A 88 -12.52 -10.32 -17.37
N GLU A 89 -13.15 -11.32 -16.74
CA GLU A 89 -14.58 -11.27 -16.43
C GLU A 89 -14.91 -10.15 -15.43
N PRO A 90 -16.07 -9.49 -15.55
CA PRO A 90 -16.51 -8.49 -14.57
C PRO A 90 -16.55 -9.09 -13.16
N ALA A 91 -15.88 -8.43 -12.22
CA ALA A 91 -15.89 -8.80 -10.81
C ALA A 91 -16.04 -7.55 -9.94
N ASN A 92 -16.78 -7.67 -8.86
CA ASN A 92 -16.91 -6.62 -7.86
C ASN A 92 -15.81 -6.76 -6.81
N CYS A 93 -15.36 -5.63 -6.25
CA CYS A 93 -14.40 -5.61 -5.15
C CYS A 93 -14.96 -6.38 -3.94
N PRO A 94 -14.23 -7.35 -3.37
CA PRO A 94 -14.70 -8.11 -2.21
C PRO A 94 -14.80 -7.26 -0.94
N VAL A 95 -14.17 -6.08 -0.91
CA VAL A 95 -14.16 -5.17 0.26
C VAL A 95 -15.31 -4.18 0.19
N CYS A 96 -15.43 -3.41 -0.90
CA CYS A 96 -16.44 -2.33 -1.00
C CYS A 96 -17.61 -2.63 -1.94
N GLY A 97 -17.62 -3.76 -2.66
CA GLY A 97 -18.69 -4.16 -3.58
C GLY A 97 -18.75 -3.39 -4.90
N ARG A 98 -17.89 -2.40 -5.13
CA ARG A 98 -17.85 -1.62 -6.39
C ARG A 98 -17.33 -2.46 -7.56
N PRO A 99 -17.77 -2.19 -8.81
CA PRO A 99 -17.26 -2.90 -9.98
C PRO A 99 -15.76 -2.63 -10.17
N GLY A 100 -15.00 -3.69 -10.45
CA GLY A 100 -13.58 -3.62 -10.76
C GLY A 100 -13.30 -3.12 -12.16
N GLU A 101 -12.32 -2.24 -12.29
CA GLU A 101 -11.80 -1.76 -13.57
C GLU A 101 -10.85 -2.81 -14.16
N LEU A 102 -10.92 -3.07 -15.47
CA LEU A 102 -9.94 -3.94 -16.13
C LEU A 102 -8.67 -3.11 -16.36
N ILE A 103 -7.56 -3.53 -15.77
CA ILE A 103 -6.25 -2.90 -15.96
C ILE A 103 -5.31 -3.85 -16.69
N SER A 104 -4.48 -3.31 -17.58
CA SER A 104 -3.37 -4.02 -18.22
C SER A 104 -2.13 -3.14 -18.10
N GLU A 105 -1.22 -3.50 -17.20
CA GLU A 105 -0.09 -2.65 -16.83
C GLU A 105 1.21 -3.44 -16.75
N HIS A 106 2.29 -2.83 -17.22
CA HIS A 106 3.64 -3.31 -17.00
C HIS A 106 4.09 -2.85 -15.62
N ASN A 107 4.07 -3.76 -14.65
CA ASN A 107 4.38 -3.46 -13.26
C ASN A 107 5.61 -4.21 -12.77
N TYR A 108 6.19 -3.71 -11.67
CA TYR A 108 7.17 -4.45 -10.91
C TYR A 108 6.45 -5.31 -9.87
N PHE A 109 6.79 -6.60 -9.85
CA PHE A 109 6.25 -7.59 -8.92
C PHE A 109 7.29 -7.94 -7.88
N PHE A 110 6.83 -8.13 -6.65
CA PHE A 110 7.59 -8.77 -5.59
C PHE A 110 7.22 -10.25 -5.54
N LYS A 111 8.21 -11.15 -5.59
CA LYS A 111 8.03 -12.60 -5.58
C LYS A 111 7.66 -13.10 -4.18
N LEU A 112 6.51 -12.67 -3.67
CA LEU A 112 6.03 -13.02 -2.32
C LEU A 112 5.92 -14.53 -2.11
N SER A 113 5.59 -15.29 -3.16
CA SER A 113 5.52 -16.75 -3.13
C SER A 113 6.83 -17.41 -2.70
N ALA A 114 7.99 -16.79 -2.95
CA ALA A 114 9.28 -17.30 -2.49
C ALA A 114 9.49 -17.21 -0.97
N PHE A 115 8.62 -16.47 -0.26
CA PHE A 115 8.70 -16.26 1.19
C PHE A 115 7.70 -17.09 2.00
N GLN A 116 6.84 -17.87 1.35
CA GLN A 116 5.75 -18.59 2.02
C GLN A 116 6.26 -19.45 3.20
N ASP A 117 7.19 -20.38 2.95
CA ASP A 117 7.68 -21.29 3.99
C ASP A 117 8.43 -20.55 5.11
N ARG A 118 9.10 -19.44 4.78
CA ARG A 118 9.81 -18.59 5.75
C ARG A 118 8.85 -17.84 6.65
N LEU A 119 7.72 -17.36 6.10
CA LEU A 119 6.68 -16.68 6.86
C LEU A 119 5.93 -17.68 7.75
N LEU A 120 5.59 -18.87 7.25
CA LEU A 120 4.97 -19.92 8.06
C LEU A 120 5.88 -20.30 9.23
N LYS A 121 7.16 -20.55 8.95
CA LYS A 121 8.15 -20.82 10.00
C LYS A 121 8.26 -19.69 11.02
N LEU A 122 8.26 -18.43 10.59
CA LEU A 122 8.25 -17.28 11.49
C LEU A 122 7.04 -17.30 12.42
N TYR A 123 5.85 -17.62 11.92
CA TYR A 123 4.63 -17.65 12.73
C TYR A 123 4.62 -18.84 13.71
N ASP A 124 5.16 -20.00 13.30
CA ASP A 124 5.31 -21.17 14.17
C ASP A 124 6.33 -20.93 15.29
N GLU A 125 7.48 -20.31 14.97
CA GLU A 125 8.56 -20.04 15.93
C GLU A 125 8.26 -18.83 16.82
N HIS A 126 7.44 -17.88 16.35
CA HIS A 126 7.10 -16.64 17.04
C HIS A 126 5.58 -16.41 17.04
N PRO A 127 4.80 -17.16 17.85
CA PRO A 127 3.34 -17.02 17.90
C PRO A 127 2.87 -15.64 18.37
N GLU A 128 3.74 -14.85 19.02
CA GLU A 128 3.46 -13.47 19.41
C GLU A 128 3.57 -12.46 18.27
N PHE A 129 4.10 -12.85 17.11
CA PHE A 129 4.40 -11.96 15.99
C PHE A 129 3.14 -11.28 15.42
N VAL A 130 2.00 -11.97 15.43
CA VAL A 130 0.70 -11.43 15.05
C VAL A 130 -0.23 -11.48 16.26
N ARG A 131 -0.87 -10.33 16.57
CA ARG A 131 -1.87 -10.23 17.63
C ARG A 131 -3.12 -9.51 17.15
N PRO A 132 -4.31 -9.88 17.65
CA PRO A 132 -4.60 -11.07 18.48
C PRO A 132 -4.43 -12.38 17.69
N ASP A 133 -4.31 -13.50 18.39
CA ASP A 133 -3.96 -14.83 17.88
C ASP A 133 -4.91 -15.37 16.80
N PHE A 134 -6.20 -15.04 16.87
CA PHE A 134 -7.19 -15.43 15.84
C PHE A 134 -6.98 -14.77 14.46
N ARG A 135 -5.99 -13.89 14.30
CA ARG A 135 -5.65 -13.25 13.00
C ARG A 135 -4.66 -14.06 12.16
N LEU A 136 -4.10 -15.13 12.70
CA LEU A 136 -3.33 -16.15 11.97
C LEU A 136 -4.29 -17.19 11.39
#